data_AF-A0A3S4FF37-F1
#
_entry.id   AF-A0A3S4FF37-F1
#
_cell.length_a   1.000
_cell.length_b   1.000
_cell.length_c   1.000
_cell.angle_alpha   90.00
_cell.angle_beta   90.00
_cell.angle_gamma   90.00
#
_symmetry.space_group_name_H-M   'P 1'
#
loop_
_entity.id
_entity.type
_entity.pdbx_description
1 polymer ?
#
loop_
_entity_poly.entity_id
_entity_poly.type
_entity_poly.pdbx_seq_one_letter_code
_entity_poly.pdbx_strand_id
1 'polypeptide(L)' 'MMNPLIIKLGGVLLDSEEALERLFTALVNYRESHQRPLVIVHGGGCVVDELMKGA' A
#
# COMPACT_ATOMS: atom_id res chain seq x y z
N MET A 1 -17.50 -17.09 -6.15
CA MET A 1 -17.59 -15.70 -5.65
C MET A 1 -16.18 -15.17 -5.48
N MET A 2 -15.85 -14.02 -6.06
CA MET A 2 -14.51 -13.43 -5.91
C MET A 2 -14.43 -12.77 -4.52
N ASN A 3 -13.54 -13.26 -3.64
CA ASN A 3 -13.33 -12.71 -2.29
C ASN A 3 -11.98 -11.98 -2.24
N PRO A 4 -11.91 -10.71 -2.64
CA PRO A 4 -10.64 -9.98 -2.67
C PRO A 4 -10.03 -9.83 -1.26
N LEU A 5 -8.72 -9.70 -1.19
CA LEU A 5 -8.00 -9.27 0.02
C LEU A 5 -7.72 -7.78 -0.08
N ILE A 6 -8.33 -7.00 0.81
CA ILE A 6 -8.09 -5.57 0.92
C ILE A 6 -6.90 -5.35 1.86
N ILE A 7 -5.89 -4.63 1.39
CA ILE A 7 -4.69 -4.28 2.14
C ILE A 7 -4.68 -2.75 2.29
N LYS A 8 -4.96 -2.28 3.51
CA LYS A 8 -4.92 -0.84 3.81
C LYS A 8 -3.49 -0.43 4.19
N LEU A 9 -2.90 0.47 3.42
CA LEU A 9 -1.60 1.09 3.67
C LEU A 9 -1.75 2.50 4.27
N GLY A 10 -0.76 2.94 5.04
CA GLY A 10 -0.67 4.32 5.52
C GLY A 10 0.40 4.51 6.59
N GLY A 11 0.45 5.72 7.15
CA GLY A 11 1.53 6.13 8.05
C GLY A 11 2.85 6.32 7.29
N VAL A 12 3.96 6.33 8.04
CA VAL A 12 5.33 6.54 7.55
C VAL A 12 5.82 5.50 6.56
N LEU A 13 5.07 4.42 6.34
CA LEU A 13 5.37 3.42 5.32
C LEU A 13 5.49 4.06 3.93
N LEU A 14 4.67 5.07 3.62
CA LEU A 14 4.70 5.75 2.32
C LEU A 14 5.96 6.61 2.12
N ASP A 15 6.67 6.92 3.21
CA ASP A 15 7.87 7.77 3.20
C ASP A 15 9.17 6.93 3.21
N SER A 16 9.06 5.59 3.23
CA SER A 16 10.20 4.67 3.28
C SER A 16 10.27 3.83 2.02
N GLU A 17 11.20 4.18 1.11
CA GLU A 17 11.44 3.45 -0.13
C GLU A 17 11.78 1.98 0.13
N GLU A 18 12.65 1.69 1.11
CA GLU A 18 13.01 0.31 1.49
C GLU A 18 11.79 -0.49 1.94
N ALA A 19 10.92 0.09 2.76
CA ALA A 19 9.73 -0.60 3.24
C ALA A 19 8.71 -0.85 2.11
N LEU A 20 8.58 0.08 1.17
CA LEU A 20 7.76 -0.10 -0.03
C LEU A 20 8.32 -1.20 -0.93
N GLU A 21 9.62 -1.23 -1.18
CA GLU A 21 10.26 -2.26 -2.00
C GLU A 21 10.01 -3.66 -1.42
N ARG A 22 10.19 -3.82 -0.10
CA ARG A 22 9.93 -5.06 0.61
C ARG A 22 8.45 -5.45 0.57
N LEU A 23 7.55 -4.49 0.72
CA LEU A 23 6.11 -4.72 0.61
C LEU A 23 5.75 -5.21 -0.79
N PHE A 24 6.17 -4.51 -1.85
CA PHE A 24 5.82 -4.88 -3.22
C PHE A 24 6.43 -6.22 -3.61
N THR A 25 7.64 -6.54 -3.17
CA THR A 25 8.23 -7.87 -3.33
C THR A 25 7.35 -8.96 -2.70
N ALA A 26 6.86 -8.74 -1.47
CA ALA A 26 5.96 -9.68 -0.81
C ALA A 26 4.61 -9.82 -1.54
N LEU A 27 4.05 -8.73 -2.07
CA LEU A 27 2.80 -8.75 -2.83
C LEU A 27 2.94 -9.48 -4.17
N VAL A 28 4.09 -9.36 -4.84
CA VAL A 28 4.40 -10.15 -6.05
C VAL A 28 4.44 -11.64 -5.70
N ASN A 29 5.21 -12.02 -4.69
CA ASN A 29 5.31 -13.42 -4.24
C ASN A 29 3.94 -14.02 -3.87
N TYR A 30 3.07 -13.22 -3.22
CA TYR A 30 1.71 -13.64 -2.91
C TYR A 30 0.89 -13.93 -4.18
N ARG A 31 0.96 -13.04 -5.19
CA ARG A 31 0.23 -13.18 -6.46
C ARG A 31 0.70 -14.37 -7.29
N GLU A 32 1.97 -14.75 -7.19
CA GLU A 32 2.50 -15.94 -7.87
C GLU A 32 1.97 -17.24 -7.25
N SER A 33 1.73 -17.24 -5.94
CA SER A 33 1.31 -18.43 -5.17
C SER A 33 -0.18 -18.52 -4.91
N HIS A 34 -0.93 -17.42 -5.08
CA HIS A 34 -2.36 -17.33 -4.75
C HIS A 34 -3.16 -16.67 -5.87
N GLN A 35 -4.31 -17.27 -6.20
CA GLN A 35 -5.27 -16.69 -7.14
C GLN A 35 -6.22 -15.67 -6.50
N ARG A 36 -6.14 -15.47 -5.17
CA ARG A 36 -7.01 -14.52 -4.46
C ARG A 36 -6.65 -13.09 -4.90
N PRO A 37 -7.60 -12.31 -5.46
CA PRO A 37 -7.31 -10.96 -5.90
C PRO A 37 -6.88 -10.06 -4.74
N LEU A 38 -5.91 -9.20 -5.00
CA LEU A 38 -5.46 -8.17 -4.05
C LEU A 38 -6.04 -6.81 -4.44
N VAL A 39 -6.44 -6.03 -3.45
CA VAL A 39 -6.87 -4.63 -3.60
C VAL A 39 -6.10 -3.80 -2.57
N ILE A 40 -5.40 -2.76 -3.01
CA ILE A 40 -4.72 -1.83 -2.11
C ILE A 40 -5.63 -0.63 -1.87
N VAL A 41 -5.77 -0.23 -0.61
CA VAL A 41 -6.35 1.05 -0.20
C VAL A 41 -5.25 1.81 0.52
N HIS A 42 -5.03 3.09 0.22
CA HIS A 42 -4.06 3.90 0.96
C HIS A 42 -4.71 5.18 1.46
N GLY A 43 -4.22 5.69 2.60
CA GLY A 43 -4.54 7.06 3.03
C GLY A 43 -3.73 8.09 2.23
N GLY A 44 -4.02 9.37 2.46
CA GLY A 44 -3.24 10.48 1.88
C GLY A 44 -1.88 10.73 2.55
N GLY A 45 -1.55 10.02 3.63
CA GLY A 45 -0.28 10.16 4.35
C GLY A 45 -0.04 11.59 4.86
N CYS A 46 1.24 11.90 5.08
CA CYS A 46 1.72 13.25 5.37
C CYS A 46 1.61 14.19 4.16
N VAL A 47 1.42 13.66 2.94
CA VAL A 47 1.26 14.45 1.70
C VAL A 47 0.07 15.40 1.82
N VAL A 48 -1.01 14.98 2.48
CA VAL A 48 -2.16 15.86 2.76
C VAL A 48 -1.75 16.97 3.73
N ASP A 49 -1.01 16.65 4.79
CA ASP A 49 -0.54 17.66 5.75
C ASP A 49 0.45 18.65 5.12
N GLU A 50 1.33 18.18 4.23
CA GLU A 50 2.27 19.01 3.47
C GLU A 50 1.54 19.94 2.50
N LEU A 51 0.55 19.42 1.76
CA LEU A 51 -0.28 20.22 0.86
C LEU A 51 -1.03 21.32 1.63
N MET A 52 -1.55 21.01 2.82
CA MET A 52 -2.30 21.97 3.64
C MET A 52 -1.41 23.00 4.35
N LYS A 53 -0.10 22.75 4.51
CA LYS A 53 0.86 23.72 5.05
C LYS A 53 1.27 24.80 4.05
N GLY A 54 1.09 24.54 2.75
CA GLY A 54 1.38 25.48 1.66
C GLY A 54 0.18 26.30 1.18
N ALA A 55 -0.99 26.14 1.82
CA ALA A 55 -2.23 26.85 1.53
C ALA A 55 -2.45 28.05 2.47
#